data_AF-A0A1G2L746-F1
#
_entry.id   AF-A0A1G2L746-F1
#
_cell.length_a   1.000
_cell.length_b   1.000
_cell.length_c   1.000
_cell.angle_alpha   90.00
_cell.angle_beta   90.00
_cell.angle_gamma   90.00
#
_symmetry.space_group_name_H-M   'P 1'
#
loop_
_entity.id
_entity.type
_entity.pdbx_description
1 polymer ?
#
loop_
_entity_poly.entity_id
_entity_poly.type
_entity_poly.pdbx_seq_one_letter_code
_entity_poly.pdbx_strand_id
1 'polypeptide(L)'
;MIEKVEKQTPPAEKPPSHDLAQKGVFSPKKELEAVRRARPEEKRTRIEEYKEQLSRQKEGIAEMQTELIEEIRKNPDITRREFETKANAFARRAELDQERFNIALEAFDEYQKKHAKIRELRDRFPNGEDIFFAVFGQRPRGKITVKEGPMTICFQCFSIEDFALLHGGAYIVPRKPDEDEIKFAKEVNGFIVRNSPIPGLDQCITVENMSAPIGQETPEHRNESSGVVFAHEEQHAIKKLFAETAVREETLAAVRTSSSDEERHHHLEKYFRYIRKAYVDALAKDEILARLTDNTVIPENLISLFTTKDEPYDFPGKLKTWIEQELAAGLEASWMKRQLKKIGKAPTRIEGLDGSLQVLIDETWQKIFVKEYHRVIAQAIDSVGVLRDAGYSKERIISLLTHEPLSKWEKAVMRLLGDKKKA
;
A
#
# COMPACT_ATOMS: atom_id res chain seq x y z
N MET A 1 22.17 -46.51 -3.11
CA MET A 1 22.94 -45.44 -3.76
C MET A 1 22.04 -44.79 -4.78
N ILE A 2 21.53 -43.59 -4.49
CA ILE A 2 20.69 -42.82 -5.42
C ILE A 2 21.61 -41.75 -5.99
N GLU A 3 21.96 -41.88 -7.28
CA GLU A 3 22.74 -40.87 -8.00
C GLU A 3 21.95 -39.56 -8.05
N LYS A 4 22.49 -38.52 -7.42
CA LYS A 4 22.03 -37.15 -7.60
C LYS A 4 22.38 -36.73 -9.02
N VAL A 5 21.40 -36.75 -9.91
CA VAL A 5 21.50 -36.13 -11.23
C VAL A 5 21.51 -34.62 -11.03
N GLU A 6 22.70 -34.03 -11.06
CA GLU A 6 22.92 -32.60 -11.04
C GLU A 6 22.46 -32.03 -12.40
N LYS A 7 21.24 -31.47 -12.44
CA LYS A 7 20.73 -30.79 -13.65
C LYS A 7 21.58 -29.55 -13.90
N GLN A 8 22.42 -29.60 -14.93
CA GLN A 8 23.12 -28.43 -15.45
C GLN A 8 22.10 -27.40 -15.92
N THR A 9 21.99 -26.29 -15.21
CA THR A 9 21.21 -25.12 -15.63
C THR A 9 21.87 -24.55 -16.89
N PRO A 10 21.14 -24.37 -18.01
CA PRO A 10 21.72 -23.80 -19.22
C PRO A 10 22.27 -22.39 -18.95
N PRO A 11 23.35 -21.98 -19.64
CA PRO A 11 23.94 -20.66 -19.47
C PRO A 11 22.89 -19.58 -19.75
N ALA A 12 22.78 -18.61 -18.84
CA ALA A 12 21.86 -17.49 -18.99
C ALA A 12 22.19 -16.74 -20.30
N GLU A 13 21.27 -16.80 -21.27
CA GLU A 13 21.35 -15.98 -22.48
C GLU A 13 21.49 -14.52 -22.07
N LYS A 14 22.47 -13.81 -22.65
CA LYS A 14 22.61 -12.38 -22.44
C LYS A 14 21.29 -11.71 -22.86
N PRO A 15 20.65 -10.90 -22.01
CA PRO A 15 19.43 -10.22 -22.38
C PRO A 15 19.70 -9.36 -23.62
N PRO A 16 18.76 -9.27 -24.57
CA PRO A 16 18.88 -8.40 -25.73
C PRO A 16 19.21 -6.98 -25.26
N SER A 17 20.22 -6.35 -25.88
CA SER A 17 20.59 -4.97 -25.54
C SER A 17 19.45 -4.05 -25.96
N HIS A 18 18.57 -3.71 -25.02
CA HIS A 18 17.47 -2.79 -25.24
C HIS A 18 18.01 -1.37 -25.27
N ASP A 19 18.36 -0.89 -26.46
CA ASP A 19 18.77 0.49 -26.68
C ASP A 19 17.52 1.40 -26.66
N LEU A 20 17.08 1.75 -25.45
CA LEU A 20 16.06 2.79 -25.21
C LEU A 20 16.65 4.22 -25.34
N ALA A 21 17.85 4.38 -25.90
CA ALA A 21 18.46 5.67 -26.18
C ALA A 21 17.77 6.39 -27.35
N GLN A 22 16.47 6.64 -27.23
CA GLN A 22 15.75 7.51 -28.14
C GLN A 22 16.00 8.97 -27.73
N LYS A 23 16.54 9.76 -28.66
CA LYS A 23 16.50 11.22 -28.55
C LYS A 23 15.03 11.64 -28.39
N GLY A 24 14.70 12.30 -27.28
CA GLY A 24 13.36 12.86 -27.03
C GLY A 24 12.60 12.32 -25.83
N VAL A 25 13.13 11.36 -25.06
CA VAL A 25 12.42 10.85 -23.86
C VAL A 25 12.36 11.90 -22.76
N PHE A 26 11.15 12.18 -22.26
CA PHE A 26 10.90 13.09 -21.14
C PHE A 26 11.48 12.53 -19.84
N SER A 27 12.42 13.28 -19.22
CA SER A 27 12.97 12.95 -17.90
C SER A 27 12.58 14.03 -16.89
N PRO A 28 11.69 13.73 -15.92
CA PRO A 28 11.20 14.73 -14.98
C PRO A 28 12.31 15.49 -14.24
N LYS A 29 13.38 14.80 -13.85
CA LYS A 29 14.52 15.41 -13.15
C LYS A 29 15.25 16.42 -14.06
N LYS A 30 15.59 16.02 -15.29
CA LYS A 30 16.33 16.86 -16.24
C LYS A 30 15.51 18.05 -16.70
N GLU A 31 14.23 17.84 -17.02
CA GLU A 31 13.34 18.91 -17.47
C GLU A 31 13.07 19.93 -16.35
N LEU A 32 12.89 19.46 -15.10
CA LEU A 32 12.75 20.37 -13.97
C LEU A 32 14.02 21.21 -13.72
N GLU A 33 15.21 20.66 -13.94
CA GLU A 33 16.46 21.42 -13.91
C GLU A 33 16.53 22.45 -15.04
N ALA A 34 16.11 22.08 -16.25
CA ALA A 34 16.02 23.00 -17.39
C ALA A 34 15.06 24.16 -17.10
N VAL A 35 13.89 23.87 -16.53
CA VAL A 35 12.90 24.87 -16.06
C VAL A 35 13.51 25.80 -15.01
N ARG A 36 14.30 25.28 -14.08
CA ARG A 36 14.96 26.08 -13.04
C ARG A 36 16.01 27.04 -13.60
N ARG A 37 16.73 26.62 -14.65
CA ARG A 37 17.77 27.40 -15.33
C ARG A 37 17.23 28.38 -16.39
N ALA A 38 15.97 28.23 -16.78
CA ALA A 38 15.34 29.09 -17.78
C ALA A 38 15.24 30.55 -17.29
N ARG A 39 15.25 31.49 -18.24
CA ARG A 39 15.08 32.91 -17.95
C ARG A 39 13.69 33.19 -17.34
N PRO A 40 13.52 34.22 -16.48
CA PRO A 40 12.25 34.50 -15.83
C PRO A 40 11.04 34.57 -16.79
N GLU A 41 11.22 35.15 -17.97
CA GLU A 41 10.21 35.29 -19.02
C GLU A 41 9.79 33.96 -19.65
N GLU A 42 10.70 32.99 -19.79
CA GLU A 42 10.42 31.66 -20.35
C GLU A 42 9.90 30.68 -19.28
N LYS A 43 10.21 30.95 -18.01
CA LYS A 43 10.00 30.00 -16.91
C LYS A 43 8.55 29.59 -16.76
N ARG A 44 7.60 30.51 -16.97
CA ARG A 44 6.17 30.20 -16.90
C ARG A 44 5.76 29.19 -17.99
N THR A 45 6.14 29.44 -19.23
CA THR A 45 5.83 28.55 -20.36
C THR A 45 6.45 27.17 -20.15
N ARG A 46 7.74 27.11 -19.79
CA ARG A 46 8.42 25.83 -19.53
C ARG A 46 7.84 25.06 -18.34
N ILE A 47 7.33 25.75 -17.32
CA ILE A 47 6.64 25.10 -16.20
C ILE A 47 5.35 24.44 -16.69
N GLU A 48 4.59 25.08 -17.59
CA GLU A 48 3.37 24.48 -18.14
C GLU A 48 3.69 23.29 -19.06
N GLU A 49 4.66 23.42 -19.96
CA GLU A 49 5.14 22.31 -20.81
C GLU A 49 5.60 21.11 -19.96
N TYR A 50 6.39 21.37 -18.92
CA TYR A 50 6.84 20.35 -17.97
C TYR A 50 5.67 19.65 -17.28
N LYS A 51 4.64 20.40 -16.84
CA LYS A 51 3.45 19.82 -16.19
C LYS A 51 2.65 18.96 -17.15
N GLU A 52 2.48 19.39 -18.39
CA GLU A 52 1.76 18.65 -19.43
C GLU A 52 2.47 17.33 -19.76
N GLN A 53 3.79 17.38 -19.99
CA GLN A 53 4.61 16.19 -20.21
C GLN A 53 4.58 15.24 -19.02
N LEU A 54 4.73 15.77 -17.79
CA LEU A 54 4.62 14.97 -16.57
C LEU A 54 3.24 14.34 -16.41
N SER A 55 2.17 15.04 -16.81
CA SER A 55 0.81 14.51 -16.77
C SER A 55 0.67 13.33 -17.75
N ARG A 56 1.10 13.51 -19.01
CA ARG A 56 1.07 12.45 -20.03
C ARG A 56 1.89 11.22 -19.61
N GLN A 57 3.10 11.43 -19.09
CA GLN A 57 3.93 10.33 -18.60
C GLN A 57 3.24 9.58 -17.46
N LYS A 58 2.60 10.29 -16.51
CA LYS A 58 1.86 9.66 -15.42
C LYS A 58 0.66 8.85 -15.89
N GLU A 59 -0.09 9.36 -16.87
CA GLU A 59 -1.16 8.61 -17.54
C GLU A 59 -0.64 7.34 -18.21
N GLY A 60 0.50 7.44 -18.90
CA GLY A 60 1.12 6.28 -19.54
C GLY A 60 1.64 5.22 -18.55
N ILE A 61 2.25 5.63 -17.43
CA ILE A 61 2.63 4.71 -16.32
C ILE A 61 1.39 4.02 -15.77
N ALA A 62 0.33 4.78 -15.59
CA ALA A 62 -0.94 4.31 -15.08
C ALA A 62 -1.56 3.22 -15.96
N GLU A 63 -1.69 3.49 -17.26
CA GLU A 63 -2.17 2.52 -18.24
C GLU A 63 -1.29 1.27 -18.25
N MET A 64 0.03 1.45 -18.30
CA MET A 64 0.99 0.34 -18.27
C MET A 64 0.77 -0.57 -17.05
N GLN A 65 0.59 0.00 -15.85
CA GLN A 65 0.35 -0.79 -14.65
C GLN A 65 -0.95 -1.59 -14.74
N THR A 66 -2.03 -0.96 -15.20
CA THR A 66 -3.33 -1.62 -15.35
C THR A 66 -3.22 -2.81 -16.31
N GLU A 67 -2.64 -2.59 -17.49
CA GLU A 67 -2.48 -3.63 -18.50
C GLU A 67 -1.54 -4.75 -18.03
N LEU A 68 -0.40 -4.43 -17.40
CA LEU A 68 0.53 -5.44 -16.89
C LEU A 68 -0.07 -6.27 -15.74
N ILE A 69 -0.89 -5.67 -14.87
CA ILE A 69 -1.61 -6.40 -13.81
C ILE A 69 -2.65 -7.35 -14.41
N GLU A 70 -3.40 -6.92 -15.42
CA GLU A 70 -4.32 -7.79 -16.14
C GLU A 70 -3.61 -8.97 -16.80
N GLU A 71 -2.43 -8.74 -17.37
CA GLU A 71 -1.62 -9.78 -17.99
C GLU A 71 -1.14 -10.81 -16.96
N ILE A 72 -0.69 -10.35 -15.79
CA ILE A 72 -0.35 -11.23 -14.65
C ILE A 72 -1.57 -12.05 -14.19
N ARG A 73 -2.76 -11.44 -14.14
CA ARG A 73 -4.00 -12.16 -13.78
C ARG A 73 -4.41 -13.20 -14.82
N LYS A 74 -4.27 -12.88 -16.11
CA LYS A 74 -4.59 -13.78 -17.23
C LYS A 74 -3.57 -14.91 -17.36
N ASN A 75 -2.30 -14.63 -17.07
CA ASN A 75 -1.21 -15.59 -17.12
C ASN A 75 -0.25 -15.41 -15.92
N PRO A 76 -0.56 -16.01 -14.76
CA PRO A 76 0.31 -15.94 -13.58
C PRO A 76 1.69 -16.57 -13.79
N ASP A 77 1.86 -17.42 -14.80
CA ASP A 77 3.15 -18.05 -15.11
C ASP A 77 3.90 -17.28 -16.23
N ILE A 78 3.51 -16.03 -16.50
CA ILE A 78 4.18 -15.17 -17.50
C ILE A 78 5.68 -15.11 -17.24
N THR A 79 6.46 -15.31 -18.30
CA THR A 79 7.93 -15.27 -18.21
C THR A 79 8.43 -13.83 -18.18
N ARG A 80 9.64 -13.63 -17.62
CA ARG A 80 10.30 -12.32 -17.63
C ARG A 80 10.42 -11.73 -19.03
N ARG A 81 10.74 -12.55 -20.03
CA ARG A 81 10.87 -12.10 -21.43
C ARG A 81 9.54 -11.61 -22.01
N GLU A 82 8.45 -12.34 -21.75
CA GLU A 82 7.10 -11.94 -22.21
C GLU A 82 6.66 -10.64 -21.53
N PHE A 83 6.86 -10.55 -20.21
CA PHE A 83 6.58 -9.35 -19.44
C PHE A 83 7.40 -8.15 -19.96
N GLU A 84 8.71 -8.32 -20.12
CA GLU A 84 9.62 -7.27 -20.62
C GLU A 84 9.22 -6.79 -22.02
N THR A 85 8.81 -7.71 -22.90
CA THR A 85 8.33 -7.36 -24.24
C THR A 85 7.10 -6.47 -24.18
N LYS A 86 6.11 -6.83 -23.34
CA LYS A 86 4.90 -6.03 -23.13
C LYS A 86 5.22 -4.68 -22.47
N ALA A 87 6.00 -4.69 -21.39
CA ALA A 87 6.41 -3.49 -20.67
C ALA A 87 7.19 -2.52 -21.58
N ASN A 88 8.05 -3.00 -22.49
CA ASN A 88 8.80 -2.17 -23.42
C ASN A 88 7.89 -1.51 -24.46
N ALA A 89 6.89 -2.24 -24.97
CA ALA A 89 5.89 -1.65 -25.86
C ALA A 89 5.15 -0.48 -25.17
N PHE A 90 4.80 -0.63 -23.89
CA PHE A 90 4.22 0.46 -23.10
C PHE A 90 5.20 1.59 -22.82
N ALA A 91 6.43 1.28 -22.42
CA ALA A 91 7.45 2.26 -22.10
C ALA A 91 7.69 3.23 -23.28
N ARG A 92 7.67 2.71 -24.51
CA ARG A 92 7.75 3.52 -25.73
C ARG A 92 6.53 4.41 -25.94
N ARG A 93 5.32 3.90 -25.72
CA ARG A 93 4.06 4.67 -25.86
C ARG A 93 3.94 5.78 -24.81
N ALA A 94 4.42 5.50 -23.60
CA ALA A 94 4.34 6.39 -22.44
C ALA A 94 5.58 7.29 -22.24
N GLU A 95 6.55 7.23 -23.16
CA GLU A 95 7.82 7.96 -23.08
C GLU A 95 8.51 7.78 -21.71
N LEU A 96 8.59 6.53 -21.24
CA LEU A 96 9.26 6.21 -20.00
C LEU A 96 10.77 6.19 -20.19
N ASP A 97 11.48 6.77 -19.22
CA ASP A 97 12.92 6.61 -19.14
C ASP A 97 13.33 5.23 -18.63
N GLN A 98 14.60 4.89 -18.81
CA GLN A 98 15.16 3.60 -18.38
C GLN A 98 15.03 3.38 -16.86
N GLU A 99 15.09 4.43 -16.04
CA GLU A 99 14.94 4.34 -14.58
C GLU A 99 13.53 3.81 -14.25
N ARG A 100 12.48 4.38 -14.85
CA ARG A 100 11.10 3.94 -14.66
C ARG A 100 10.82 2.56 -15.23
N PHE A 101 11.40 2.23 -16.38
CA PHE A 101 11.29 0.88 -16.94
C PHE A 101 11.91 -0.17 -16.03
N ASN A 102 13.08 0.10 -15.46
CA ASN A 102 13.74 -0.81 -14.53
C ASN A 102 12.93 -1.03 -13.25
N ILE A 103 12.25 0.00 -12.73
CA ILE A 103 11.34 -0.15 -11.58
C ILE A 103 10.22 -1.15 -11.90
N ALA A 104 9.65 -1.13 -13.11
CA ALA A 104 8.63 -2.09 -13.51
C ALA A 104 9.18 -3.53 -13.57
N LEU A 105 10.42 -3.71 -14.04
CA LEU A 105 11.09 -5.01 -14.04
C LEU A 105 11.42 -5.51 -12.63
N GLU A 106 11.86 -4.63 -11.73
CA GLU A 106 12.11 -4.96 -10.32
C GLU A 106 10.81 -5.38 -9.61
N ALA A 107 9.71 -4.66 -9.86
CA ALA A 107 8.39 -5.03 -9.35
C ALA A 107 7.95 -6.41 -9.86
N PHE A 108 8.26 -6.73 -11.12
CA PHE A 108 7.98 -8.04 -11.70
C PHE A 108 8.87 -9.16 -11.13
N ASP A 109 10.14 -8.89 -10.88
CA ASP A 109 11.03 -9.86 -10.22
C ASP A 109 10.54 -10.19 -8.80
N GLU A 110 10.05 -9.19 -8.07
CA GLU A 110 9.44 -9.38 -6.75
C GLU A 110 8.14 -10.19 -6.83
N TYR A 111 7.30 -9.90 -7.84
CA TYR A 111 6.13 -10.71 -8.17
C TYR A 111 6.49 -12.19 -8.39
N GLN A 112 7.47 -12.49 -9.26
CA GLN A 112 7.84 -13.87 -9.58
C GLN A 112 8.35 -14.64 -8.36
N LYS A 113 9.11 -13.98 -7.47
CA LYS A 113 9.56 -14.59 -6.21
C LYS A 113 8.37 -14.98 -5.33
N LYS A 114 7.39 -14.08 -5.19
CA LYS A 114 6.20 -14.31 -4.36
C LYS A 114 5.30 -15.40 -4.95
N HIS A 115 5.04 -15.34 -6.27
CA HIS A 115 4.28 -16.37 -6.98
C HIS A 115 4.92 -17.76 -6.82
N ALA A 116 6.23 -17.87 -7.05
CA ALA A 116 6.96 -19.12 -6.87
C ALA A 116 6.84 -19.69 -5.44
N LYS A 117 6.85 -18.82 -4.42
CA LYS A 117 6.65 -19.24 -3.02
C LYS A 117 5.25 -19.74 -2.72
N ILE A 118 4.23 -19.14 -3.33
CA ILE A 118 2.85 -19.63 -3.21
C ILE A 118 2.72 -21.00 -3.87
N ARG A 119 3.29 -21.19 -5.06
CA ARG A 119 3.29 -22.48 -5.77
C ARG A 119 4.01 -23.56 -4.95
N GLU A 120 5.20 -23.26 -4.44
CA GLU A 120 5.95 -24.15 -3.55
C GLU A 120 5.12 -24.59 -2.33
N LEU A 121 4.41 -23.65 -1.70
CA LEU A 121 3.55 -23.92 -0.56
C LEU A 121 2.36 -24.82 -0.93
N ARG A 122 1.72 -24.58 -2.08
CA ARG A 122 0.55 -25.32 -2.56
C ARG A 122 0.89 -26.73 -3.03
N ASP A 123 2.01 -26.89 -3.73
CA ASP A 123 2.50 -28.20 -4.17
C ASP A 123 2.84 -29.10 -2.96
N ARG A 124 3.36 -28.50 -1.89
CA ARG A 124 3.73 -29.21 -0.66
C ARG A 124 2.54 -29.60 0.21
N PHE A 125 1.50 -28.77 0.25
CA PHE A 125 0.33 -28.95 1.11
C PHE A 125 -0.96 -28.82 0.30
N PRO A 126 -1.53 -29.94 -0.20
CA PRO A 126 -2.69 -29.87 -1.08
C PRO A 126 -3.99 -29.46 -0.37
N ASN A 127 -4.09 -29.69 0.94
CA ASN A 127 -5.27 -29.34 1.76
C ASN A 127 -5.11 -27.96 2.40
N GLY A 128 -6.17 -27.14 2.37
CA GLY A 128 -6.23 -25.83 3.02
C GLY A 128 -5.90 -25.84 4.51
N GLU A 129 -6.31 -26.87 5.25
CA GLU A 129 -6.02 -27.01 6.69
C GLU A 129 -4.53 -27.28 6.97
N ASP A 130 -3.85 -28.01 6.07
CA ASP A 130 -2.41 -28.27 6.18
C ASP A 130 -1.60 -27.03 5.82
N ILE A 131 -2.03 -26.26 4.82
CA ILE A 131 -1.44 -24.95 4.50
C ILE A 131 -1.61 -24.00 5.69
N PHE A 132 -2.82 -23.91 6.24
CA PHE A 132 -3.09 -23.06 7.39
C PHE A 132 -2.16 -23.40 8.56
N PHE A 133 -2.01 -24.69 8.87
CA PHE A 133 -1.06 -25.15 9.89
C PHE A 133 0.39 -24.82 9.53
N ALA A 134 0.80 -25.02 8.29
CA ALA A 134 2.16 -24.73 7.84
C ALA A 134 2.51 -23.24 7.92
N VAL A 135 1.54 -22.36 7.64
CA VAL A 135 1.73 -20.90 7.66
C VAL A 135 1.66 -20.35 9.09
N PHE A 136 0.69 -20.79 9.89
CA PHE A 136 0.37 -20.16 11.18
C PHE A 136 0.77 -20.99 12.41
N GLY A 137 1.29 -22.21 12.21
CA GLY A 137 1.76 -23.09 13.29
C GLY A 137 0.65 -23.68 14.17
N GLN A 138 -0.62 -23.50 13.81
CA GLN A 138 -1.78 -23.96 14.57
C GLN A 138 -2.83 -24.55 13.64
N ARG A 139 -3.53 -25.60 14.07
CA ARG A 139 -4.62 -26.20 13.28
C ARG A 139 -5.83 -25.27 13.36
N PRO A 140 -6.59 -25.08 12.26
CA PRO A 140 -7.79 -24.28 12.31
C PRO A 140 -8.86 -24.95 13.18
N ARG A 141 -9.73 -24.14 13.80
CA ARG A 141 -10.86 -24.62 14.59
C ARG A 141 -12.07 -24.96 13.72
N GLY A 142 -12.23 -24.25 12.62
CA GLY A 142 -13.26 -24.45 11.63
C GLY A 142 -12.71 -24.91 10.29
N LYS A 143 -13.61 -24.98 9.31
CA LYS A 143 -13.24 -25.27 7.92
C LYS A 143 -12.42 -24.11 7.36
N ILE A 144 -11.35 -24.45 6.64
CA ILE A 144 -10.54 -23.51 5.85
C ILE A 144 -10.60 -23.91 4.39
N THR A 145 -10.92 -22.97 3.51
CA THR A 145 -10.67 -23.11 2.08
C THR A 145 -9.55 -22.15 1.68
N VAL A 146 -8.78 -22.56 0.66
CA VAL A 146 -7.67 -21.75 0.15
C VAL A 146 -7.91 -21.44 -1.31
N LYS A 147 -7.86 -20.17 -1.66
CA LYS A 147 -7.93 -19.66 -3.02
C LYS A 147 -6.58 -19.06 -3.41
N GLU A 148 -6.05 -19.47 -4.55
CA GLU A 148 -4.80 -18.93 -5.11
C GLU A 148 -5.12 -17.73 -6.01
N GLY A 149 -4.40 -16.63 -5.79
CA GLY A 149 -4.25 -15.53 -6.75
C GLY A 149 -2.88 -15.58 -7.43
N PRO A 150 -2.59 -14.64 -8.35
CA PRO A 150 -1.31 -14.60 -9.08
C PRO A 150 -0.10 -14.38 -8.18
N MET A 151 -0.27 -13.72 -7.04
CA MET A 151 0.78 -13.51 -6.03
C MET A 151 0.23 -13.49 -4.61
N THR A 152 -0.99 -13.99 -4.43
CA THR A 152 -1.67 -14.04 -3.14
C THR A 152 -2.18 -15.45 -2.85
N ILE A 153 -2.28 -15.76 -1.57
CA ILE A 153 -2.98 -16.94 -1.07
C ILE A 153 -4.06 -16.45 -0.09
N CYS A 154 -5.31 -16.74 -0.40
CA CYS A 154 -6.45 -16.32 0.40
C CYS A 154 -6.97 -17.48 1.24
N PHE A 155 -7.01 -17.28 2.56
CA PHE A 155 -7.65 -18.18 3.49
C PHE A 155 -9.09 -17.73 3.73
N GLN A 156 -10.07 -18.54 3.33
CA GLN A 156 -11.46 -18.27 3.65
C GLN A 156 -11.82 -19.02 4.93
N CYS A 157 -12.03 -18.25 6.00
CA CYS A 157 -12.23 -18.75 7.35
C CYS A 157 -13.72 -18.88 7.66
N PHE A 158 -14.21 -20.11 7.85
CA PHE A 158 -15.62 -20.35 8.21
C PHE A 158 -15.87 -20.29 9.73
N SER A 159 -14.81 -20.17 10.54
CA SER A 159 -14.89 -19.90 11.97
C SER A 159 -14.47 -18.46 12.25
N ILE A 160 -15.27 -17.75 13.06
CA ILE A 160 -14.96 -16.38 13.48
C ILE A 160 -13.71 -16.35 14.36
N GLU A 161 -13.46 -17.42 15.12
CA GLU A 161 -12.28 -17.55 15.96
C GLU A 161 -11.00 -17.70 15.15
N ASP A 162 -11.01 -18.46 14.04
CA ASP A 162 -9.86 -18.56 13.16
C ASP A 162 -9.59 -17.22 12.46
N PHE A 163 -10.64 -16.54 11.99
CA PHE A 163 -10.51 -15.21 11.41
C PHE A 163 -9.96 -14.18 12.41
N ALA A 164 -10.53 -14.11 13.61
CA ALA A 164 -10.08 -13.22 14.68
C ALA A 164 -8.65 -13.51 15.13
N LEU A 165 -8.26 -14.80 15.20
CA LEU A 165 -6.91 -15.22 15.53
C LEU A 165 -5.88 -14.68 14.51
N LEU A 166 -6.21 -14.73 13.21
CA LEU A 166 -5.34 -14.19 12.18
C LEU A 166 -5.29 -12.65 12.23
N HIS A 167 -6.44 -12.00 12.41
CA HIS A 167 -6.54 -10.54 12.45
C HIS A 167 -5.77 -9.95 13.65
N GLY A 168 -5.95 -10.53 14.83
CA GLY A 168 -5.30 -10.12 16.07
C GLY A 168 -3.82 -10.48 16.18
N GLY A 169 -3.28 -11.23 15.20
CA GLY A 169 -1.89 -11.73 15.26
C GLY A 169 -1.65 -12.78 16.35
N ALA A 170 -2.71 -13.38 16.89
CA ALA A 170 -2.64 -14.41 17.94
C ALA A 170 -1.99 -15.73 17.47
N TYR A 171 -1.68 -15.84 16.17
CA TYR A 171 -0.83 -16.91 15.64
C TYR A 171 0.66 -16.72 15.97
N ILE A 172 1.13 -15.48 16.18
CA ILE A 172 2.54 -15.17 16.47
C ILE A 172 2.89 -15.62 17.89
N VAL A 173 2.00 -15.35 18.84
CA VAL A 173 2.08 -15.81 20.23
C VAL A 173 0.85 -16.67 20.46
N PRO A 174 0.96 -18.01 20.40
CA PRO A 174 -0.20 -18.89 20.44
C PRO A 174 -1.12 -18.62 21.62
N ARG A 175 -2.26 -17.97 21.34
CA ARG A 175 -3.32 -17.68 22.31
C ARG A 175 -4.68 -17.74 21.63
N LYS A 176 -5.74 -17.74 22.43
CA LYS A 176 -7.09 -17.54 21.91
C LYS A 176 -7.28 -16.06 21.55
N PRO A 177 -8.07 -15.74 20.51
CA PRO A 177 -8.49 -14.37 20.29
C PRO A 177 -9.34 -13.91 21.49
N ASP A 178 -9.21 -12.63 21.86
CA ASP A 178 -10.01 -12.02 22.91
C ASP A 178 -11.37 -11.52 22.39
N GLU A 179 -12.21 -11.00 23.28
CA GLU A 179 -13.57 -10.55 22.94
C GLU A 179 -13.57 -9.35 21.98
N ASP A 180 -12.59 -8.44 22.10
CA ASP A 180 -12.46 -7.27 21.25
C ASP A 180 -12.03 -7.67 19.83
N GLU A 181 -11.10 -8.62 19.71
CA GLU A 181 -10.69 -9.19 18.43
C GLU A 181 -11.84 -9.91 17.73
N ILE A 182 -12.65 -10.68 18.46
CA ILE A 182 -13.84 -11.35 17.92
C ILE A 182 -14.90 -10.33 17.51
N LYS A 183 -15.10 -9.26 18.29
CA LYS A 183 -16.03 -8.19 17.96
C LYS A 183 -15.60 -7.50 16.66
N PHE A 184 -14.34 -7.09 16.57
CA PHE A 184 -13.78 -6.47 15.37
C PHE A 184 -13.89 -7.39 14.14
N ALA A 185 -13.58 -8.68 14.31
CA ALA A 185 -13.68 -9.67 13.25
C ALA A 185 -15.08 -9.76 12.62
N LYS A 186 -16.14 -9.45 13.39
CA LYS A 186 -17.53 -9.44 12.86
C LYS A 186 -17.84 -8.21 12.00
N GLU A 187 -17.03 -7.16 12.08
CA GLU A 187 -17.23 -5.89 11.38
C GLU A 187 -16.42 -5.81 10.07
N VAL A 188 -15.52 -6.76 9.83
CA VAL A 188 -14.66 -6.80 8.64
C VAL A 188 -14.82 -8.10 7.86
N ASN A 189 -14.82 -7.99 6.53
CA ASN A 189 -15.01 -9.12 5.63
C ASN A 189 -13.69 -9.72 5.12
N GLY A 190 -12.59 -8.97 5.19
CA GLY A 190 -11.27 -9.45 4.81
C GLY A 190 -10.16 -8.53 5.26
N PHE A 191 -8.92 -9.01 5.14
CA PHE A 191 -7.70 -8.21 5.34
C PHE A 191 -6.45 -8.91 4.78
N ILE A 192 -5.37 -8.15 4.57
CA ILE A 192 -4.02 -8.67 4.33
C ILE A 192 -3.26 -8.92 5.64
N VAL A 193 -2.71 -10.12 5.77
CA VAL A 193 -1.72 -10.45 6.79
C VAL A 193 -0.38 -9.81 6.42
N ARG A 194 0.03 -8.81 7.20
CA ARG A 194 1.22 -7.99 6.91
C ARG A 194 2.55 -8.72 7.04
N ASN A 195 2.65 -9.69 7.95
CA ASN A 195 3.86 -10.44 8.23
C ASN A 195 3.56 -11.93 8.10
N SER A 196 4.36 -12.66 7.34
CA SER A 196 4.24 -14.11 7.25
C SER A 196 5.33 -14.79 8.08
N PRO A 197 5.03 -15.85 8.84
CA PRO A 197 6.05 -16.72 9.41
C PRO A 197 6.91 -17.41 8.34
N ILE A 198 6.43 -17.48 7.09
CA ILE A 198 7.17 -18.02 5.95
C ILE A 198 7.86 -16.87 5.20
N PRO A 199 9.21 -16.82 5.17
CA PRO A 199 9.95 -15.79 4.46
C PRO A 199 9.57 -15.71 2.98
N GLY A 200 9.30 -14.49 2.50
CA GLY A 200 8.90 -14.23 1.11
C GLY A 200 7.39 -14.26 0.86
N LEU A 201 6.56 -14.58 1.87
CA LEU A 201 5.10 -14.48 1.78
C LEU A 201 4.53 -13.26 2.52
N ASP A 202 5.38 -12.33 2.95
CA ASP A 202 4.94 -11.08 3.56
C ASP A 202 4.01 -10.32 2.60
N GLN A 203 2.81 -9.98 3.10
CA GLN A 203 1.77 -9.26 2.35
C GLN A 203 1.25 -10.02 1.12
N CYS A 204 1.48 -11.34 1.08
CA CYS A 204 0.93 -12.22 0.05
C CYS A 204 -0.24 -13.04 0.59
N ILE A 205 -0.54 -12.95 1.88
CA ILE A 205 -1.60 -13.71 2.53
C ILE A 205 -2.78 -12.78 2.75
N THR A 206 -3.92 -13.13 2.18
CA THR A 206 -5.21 -12.48 2.42
C THR A 206 -6.10 -13.43 3.22
N VAL A 207 -7.05 -12.88 3.94
CA VAL A 207 -8.01 -13.65 4.73
C VAL A 207 -9.40 -13.12 4.45
N GLU A 208 -10.34 -14.02 4.22
CA GLU A 208 -11.77 -13.72 4.04
C GLU A 208 -12.58 -14.27 5.21
N ASN A 209 -13.50 -13.46 5.72
CA ASN A 209 -14.43 -13.87 6.75
C ASN A 209 -15.65 -14.56 6.12
N MET A 210 -15.71 -15.88 6.25
CA MET A 210 -16.84 -16.70 5.81
C MET A 210 -17.69 -17.19 6.99
N SER A 211 -17.49 -16.63 8.18
CA SER A 211 -18.14 -17.08 9.42
C SER A 211 -19.56 -16.55 9.61
N ALA A 212 -20.02 -15.59 8.79
CA ALA A 212 -21.38 -15.09 8.86
C ALA A 212 -22.38 -16.28 8.80
N PRO A 213 -23.51 -16.25 9.54
CA PRO A 213 -24.40 -17.39 9.62
C PRO A 213 -24.93 -17.80 8.24
N ILE A 214 -24.81 -19.08 7.93
CA ILE A 214 -25.46 -19.74 6.78
C ILE A 214 -26.97 -19.57 6.99
N GLY A 215 -27.57 -18.52 6.41
CA GLY A 215 -29.00 -18.25 6.58
C GLY A 215 -29.46 -16.81 6.32
N GLN A 216 -28.58 -15.81 6.30
CA GLN A 216 -28.96 -14.44 5.92
C GLN A 216 -28.58 -14.07 4.48
N GLU A 217 -27.65 -14.80 3.87
CA GLU A 217 -27.29 -14.69 2.46
C GLU A 217 -27.43 -16.06 1.81
N THR A 218 -27.98 -16.12 0.59
CA THR A 218 -27.97 -17.37 -0.17
C THR A 218 -26.52 -17.73 -0.52
N PRO A 219 -26.19 -19.02 -0.74
CA PRO A 219 -24.85 -19.43 -1.17
C PRO A 219 -24.32 -18.66 -2.38
N GLU A 220 -25.21 -18.24 -3.28
CA GLU A 220 -24.89 -17.41 -4.45
C GLU A 220 -24.38 -16.01 -4.05
N HIS A 221 -25.11 -15.30 -3.18
CA HIS A 221 -24.71 -13.97 -2.69
C HIS A 221 -23.35 -14.01 -1.96
N ARG A 222 -23.12 -15.07 -1.20
CA ARG A 222 -21.84 -15.30 -0.51
C ARG A 222 -20.68 -15.53 -1.48
N ASN A 223 -20.91 -16.24 -2.58
CA ASN A 223 -19.87 -16.48 -3.59
C ASN A 223 -19.55 -15.18 -4.36
N GLU A 224 -20.56 -14.37 -4.64
CA GLU A 224 -20.38 -13.06 -5.26
C GLU A 224 -19.60 -12.11 -4.34
N SER A 225 -19.97 -12.03 -3.05
CA SER A 225 -19.28 -11.17 -2.07
C SER A 225 -17.84 -11.64 -1.81
N SER A 226 -17.60 -12.96 -1.72
CA SER A 226 -16.26 -13.52 -1.61
C SER A 226 -15.38 -13.17 -2.81
N GLY A 227 -15.93 -13.20 -4.03
CA GLY A 227 -15.20 -12.76 -5.23
C GLY A 227 -14.74 -11.31 -5.16
N VAL A 228 -15.59 -10.42 -4.63
CA VAL A 228 -15.31 -8.99 -4.45
C VAL A 228 -14.25 -8.77 -3.37
N VAL A 229 -14.40 -9.38 -2.20
CA VAL A 229 -13.43 -9.24 -1.10
C VAL A 229 -12.05 -9.77 -1.53
N PHE A 230 -12.00 -10.93 -2.20
CA PHE A 230 -10.76 -11.47 -2.75
C PHE A 230 -10.07 -10.46 -3.66
N ALA A 231 -10.81 -9.90 -4.62
CA ALA A 231 -10.27 -8.96 -5.61
C ALA A 231 -9.78 -7.66 -4.96
N HIS A 232 -10.49 -7.19 -3.93
CA HIS A 232 -10.13 -6.03 -3.11
C HIS A 232 -8.80 -6.25 -2.39
N GLU A 233 -8.67 -7.34 -1.64
CA GLU A 233 -7.45 -7.67 -0.89
C GLU A 233 -6.26 -7.97 -1.81
N GLU A 234 -6.51 -8.66 -2.93
CA GLU A 234 -5.48 -8.91 -3.95
C GLU A 234 -4.96 -7.60 -4.56
N GLN A 235 -5.84 -6.63 -4.81
CA GLN A 235 -5.46 -5.34 -5.38
C GLN A 235 -4.47 -4.60 -4.47
N HIS A 236 -4.68 -4.63 -3.15
CA HIS A 236 -3.74 -4.07 -2.18
C HIS A 236 -2.36 -4.75 -2.27
N ALA A 237 -2.32 -6.09 -2.36
CA ALA A 237 -1.07 -6.85 -2.48
C ALA A 237 -0.29 -6.51 -3.76
N ILE A 238 -1.00 -6.42 -4.90
CA ILE A 238 -0.40 -6.09 -6.20
C ILE A 238 0.08 -4.64 -6.25
N LYS A 239 -0.74 -3.67 -5.80
CA LYS A 239 -0.36 -2.25 -5.76
C LYS A 239 0.95 -2.03 -5.00
N LYS A 240 1.20 -2.84 -3.99
CA LYS A 240 2.40 -2.74 -3.17
C LYS A 240 3.69 -3.09 -3.89
N LEU A 241 3.63 -3.87 -4.97
CA LEU A 241 4.80 -4.10 -5.85
C LEU A 241 5.28 -2.80 -6.50
N PHE A 242 4.37 -1.86 -6.72
CA PHE A 242 4.64 -0.59 -7.42
C PHE A 242 4.74 0.61 -6.46
N ALA A 243 4.60 0.38 -5.16
CA ALA A 243 4.62 1.46 -4.18
C ALA A 243 6.04 1.99 -3.97
N GLU A 244 6.26 3.28 -4.26
CA GLU A 244 7.51 3.94 -3.90
C GLU A 244 7.64 3.99 -2.37
N THR A 245 8.72 3.42 -1.84
CA THR A 245 9.02 3.54 -0.41
C THR A 245 9.53 4.95 -0.14
N ALA A 246 8.65 5.81 0.37
CA ALA A 246 9.03 7.17 0.75
C ALA A 246 9.94 7.13 1.98
N VAL A 247 11.26 7.14 1.77
CA VAL A 247 12.24 7.28 2.86
C VAL A 247 12.44 8.77 3.12
N ARG A 248 11.92 9.26 4.23
CA ARG A 248 12.33 10.53 4.83
C ARG A 248 12.63 10.28 6.29
N GLU A 249 13.85 10.59 6.70
CA GLU A 249 14.24 10.55 8.12
C GLU A 249 13.83 11.86 8.80
N GLU A 250 12.54 12.02 9.08
CA GLU A 250 12.11 12.97 10.11
C GLU A 250 12.04 12.23 11.43
N THR A 251 13.02 12.49 12.31
CA THR A 251 13.19 11.74 13.55
C THR A 251 12.66 12.50 14.76
N LEU A 252 12.10 11.77 15.72
CA LEU A 252 11.80 12.27 17.07
C LEU A 252 13.00 12.91 17.78
N ALA A 253 14.23 12.65 17.32
CA ALA A 253 15.43 13.26 17.89
C ALA A 253 15.36 14.79 17.87
N ALA A 254 14.82 15.40 16.81
CA ALA A 254 14.72 16.85 16.72
C ALA A 254 13.77 17.44 17.77
N VAL A 255 12.66 16.75 18.07
CA VAL A 255 11.73 17.13 19.16
C VAL A 255 12.45 17.09 20.51
N ARG A 256 13.34 16.11 20.71
CA ARG A 256 14.08 15.92 21.97
C ARG A 256 15.18 16.94 22.19
N THR A 257 15.87 17.34 21.13
CA THR A 257 16.99 18.28 21.19
C THR A 257 16.54 19.74 21.07
N SER A 258 15.24 19.99 21.02
CA SER A 258 14.68 21.33 20.94
C SER A 258 15.00 22.12 22.20
N SER A 259 15.44 23.36 22.02
CA SER A 259 15.87 24.28 23.08
C SER A 259 14.73 25.07 23.70
N SER A 260 13.57 25.16 23.02
CA SER A 260 12.35 25.81 23.51
C SER A 260 11.10 24.99 23.19
N ASP A 261 9.98 25.34 23.84
CA ASP A 261 8.69 24.70 23.59
C ASP A 261 8.14 25.01 22.19
N GLU A 262 8.41 26.21 21.65
CA GLU A 262 8.04 26.56 20.27
C GLU A 262 8.80 25.72 19.24
N GLU A 263 10.11 25.54 19.43
CA GLU A 263 10.94 24.69 18.58
C GLU A 263 10.46 23.24 18.67
N ARG A 264 10.17 22.77 19.89
CA ARG A 264 9.64 21.44 20.16
C ARG A 264 8.30 21.21 19.46
N HIS A 265 7.38 22.17 19.56
CA HIS A 265 6.08 22.13 18.89
C HIS A 265 6.22 22.02 17.37
N HIS A 266 7.09 22.85 16.77
CA HIS A 266 7.35 22.82 15.33
C HIS A 266 7.93 21.47 14.86
N HIS A 267 8.88 20.90 15.61
CA HIS A 267 9.42 19.59 15.29
C HIS A 267 8.38 18.48 15.46
N LEU A 268 7.52 18.56 16.48
CA LEU A 268 6.47 17.59 16.71
C LEU A 268 5.42 17.65 15.60
N GLU A 269 5.02 18.84 15.17
CA GLU A 269 4.14 19.04 14.03
C GLU A 269 4.70 18.46 12.73
N LYS A 270 5.99 18.67 12.45
CA LYS A 270 6.66 18.08 11.28
C LYS A 270 6.64 16.56 11.35
N TYR A 271 7.08 16.00 12.47
CA TYR A 271 7.10 14.57 12.72
C TYR A 271 5.71 13.93 12.57
N PHE A 272 4.67 14.54 13.17
CA PHE A 272 3.30 14.04 13.08
C PHE A 272 2.76 14.13 11.65
N ARG A 273 3.03 15.21 10.90
CA ARG A 273 2.65 15.29 9.48
C ARG A 273 3.38 14.26 8.63
N TYR A 274 4.65 13.98 8.93
CA TYR A 274 5.42 12.95 8.25
C TYR A 274 4.79 11.57 8.49
N ILE A 275 4.57 11.18 9.75
CA ILE A 275 3.95 9.90 10.08
C ILE A 275 2.55 9.80 9.48
N ARG A 276 1.72 10.84 9.61
CA ARG A 276 0.39 10.84 9.01
C ARG A 276 0.47 10.54 7.52
N LYS A 277 1.34 11.25 6.79
CA LYS A 277 1.51 11.03 5.33
C LYS A 277 2.03 9.64 4.99
N ALA A 278 2.98 9.13 5.77
CA ALA A 278 3.63 7.85 5.50
C ALA A 278 2.73 6.65 5.80
N TYR A 279 1.88 6.76 6.83
CA TYR A 279 1.06 5.63 7.32
C TYR A 279 -0.43 5.88 7.10
N VAL A 280 -0.99 6.91 7.73
CA VAL A 280 -2.44 7.16 7.77
C VAL A 280 -2.96 7.54 6.38
N ASP A 281 -2.40 8.56 5.74
CA ASP A 281 -2.77 9.00 4.40
C ASP A 281 -2.54 7.87 3.37
N ALA A 282 -1.50 7.04 3.56
CA ALA A 282 -1.19 5.94 2.66
C ALA A 282 -2.24 4.83 2.74
N LEU A 283 -2.67 4.44 3.94
CA LEU A 283 -3.74 3.47 4.16
C LEU A 283 -5.08 3.99 3.64
N ALA A 284 -5.45 5.21 4.03
CA ALA A 284 -6.70 5.82 3.55
C ALA A 284 -6.73 5.96 2.03
N LYS A 285 -5.61 6.35 1.41
CA LYS A 285 -5.48 6.37 -0.05
C LYS A 285 -5.78 5.01 -0.65
N ASP A 286 -5.13 3.97 -0.13
CA ASP A 286 -5.24 2.62 -0.68
C ASP A 286 -6.68 2.10 -0.61
N GLU A 287 -7.34 2.31 0.54
CA GLU A 287 -8.75 1.98 0.79
C GLU A 287 -9.74 2.75 -0.10
N ILE A 288 -9.55 4.07 -0.25
CA ILE A 288 -10.38 4.89 -1.14
C ILE A 288 -10.27 4.35 -2.57
N LEU A 289 -9.04 4.06 -3.02
CA LEU A 289 -8.81 3.54 -4.37
C LEU A 289 -9.33 2.11 -4.56
N ALA A 290 -9.26 1.26 -3.55
CA ALA A 290 -9.77 -0.11 -3.62
C ALA A 290 -11.31 -0.10 -3.75
N ARG A 291 -12.00 0.71 -2.95
CA ARG A 291 -13.47 0.87 -3.03
C ARG A 291 -13.97 1.36 -4.39
N LEU A 292 -13.17 2.14 -5.12
CA LEU A 292 -13.54 2.56 -6.48
C LEU A 292 -13.63 1.38 -7.45
N THR A 293 -12.85 0.31 -7.22
CA THR A 293 -12.81 -0.88 -8.07
C THR A 293 -14.07 -1.74 -7.90
N ASP A 294 -14.61 -1.82 -6.69
CA ASP A 294 -15.65 -2.80 -6.30
C ASP A 294 -17.05 -2.53 -6.85
N ASN A 295 -17.19 -1.60 -7.80
CA ASN A 295 -18.48 -1.08 -8.28
C ASN A 295 -19.43 -0.54 -7.20
N THR A 296 -18.99 -0.45 -5.95
CA THR A 296 -19.75 0.14 -4.87
C THR A 296 -19.92 1.63 -5.13
N VAL A 297 -21.15 2.12 -4.96
CA VAL A 297 -21.39 3.56 -4.89
C VAL A 297 -20.56 4.07 -3.75
N ILE A 298 -19.65 5.03 -4.00
CA ILE A 298 -18.88 5.71 -2.95
C ILE A 298 -19.90 6.17 -1.92
N PRO A 299 -19.92 5.58 -0.71
CA PRO A 299 -20.95 5.92 0.25
C PRO A 299 -20.84 7.41 0.59
N GLU A 300 -21.96 8.12 0.70
CA GLU A 300 -21.97 9.54 1.12
C GLU A 300 -21.28 9.71 2.50
N ASN A 301 -21.22 8.63 3.28
CA ASN A 301 -20.56 8.56 4.59
C ASN A 301 -19.12 8.03 4.55
N LEU A 302 -18.45 7.96 3.39
CA LEU A 302 -17.06 7.48 3.33
C LEU A 302 -16.11 8.33 4.18
N ILE A 303 -16.40 9.63 4.33
CA ILE A 303 -15.66 10.50 5.27
C ILE A 303 -15.77 9.94 6.69
N SER A 304 -16.99 9.66 7.18
CA SER A 304 -17.19 9.19 8.55
C SER A 304 -16.47 7.87 8.80
N LEU A 305 -16.40 6.99 7.79
CA LEU A 305 -15.66 5.73 7.92
C LEU A 305 -14.19 5.94 8.33
N PHE A 306 -13.52 6.95 7.75
CA PHE A 306 -12.12 7.25 8.05
C PHE A 306 -11.91 8.21 9.24
N THR A 307 -12.97 8.88 9.69
CA THR A 307 -12.86 9.98 10.67
C THR A 307 -13.58 9.73 12.00
N THR A 308 -14.45 8.72 12.05
CA THR A 308 -15.16 8.34 13.27
C THR A 308 -14.28 7.43 14.11
N LYS A 309 -14.23 7.74 15.41
CA LYS A 309 -13.44 6.99 16.37
C LYS A 309 -13.96 5.55 16.49
N ASP A 310 -13.04 4.61 16.69
CA ASP A 310 -13.34 3.20 16.95
C ASP A 310 -13.96 2.44 15.77
N GLU A 311 -14.07 3.08 14.59
CA GLU A 311 -14.42 2.41 13.34
C GLU A 311 -13.24 1.56 12.81
N PRO A 312 -13.49 0.55 11.96
CA PRO A 312 -12.44 -0.26 11.36
C PRO A 312 -11.33 0.54 10.66
N TYR A 313 -11.66 1.73 10.17
CA TYR A 313 -10.76 2.63 9.45
C TYR A 313 -10.34 3.87 10.25
N ASP A 314 -10.48 3.85 11.58
CA ASP A 314 -9.85 4.83 12.49
C ASP A 314 -8.33 4.62 12.55
N PHE A 315 -7.66 4.84 11.41
CA PHE A 315 -6.22 4.75 11.28
C PHE A 315 -5.48 5.70 12.23
N PRO A 316 -5.94 6.96 12.44
CA PRO A 316 -5.34 7.82 13.46
C PRO A 316 -5.45 7.21 14.86
N GLY A 317 -6.62 6.76 15.31
CA GLY A 317 -6.80 6.20 16.65
C GLY A 317 -5.87 5.02 16.92
N LYS A 318 -5.78 4.08 15.97
CA LYS A 318 -4.84 2.94 16.02
C LYS A 318 -3.38 3.38 16.13
N LEU A 319 -3.01 4.44 15.40
CA LEU A 319 -1.66 5.01 15.46
C LEU A 319 -1.40 5.76 16.78
N LYS A 320 -2.43 6.40 17.38
CA LYS A 320 -2.30 7.14 18.65
C LYS A 320 -1.79 6.21 19.75
N THR A 321 -2.46 5.08 19.92
CA THR A 321 -2.08 4.06 20.91
C THR A 321 -0.64 3.59 20.73
N TRP A 322 -0.21 3.38 19.48
CA TRP A 322 1.18 3.03 19.19
C TRP A 322 2.15 4.16 19.56
N ILE A 323 1.89 5.41 19.17
CA ILE A 323 2.76 6.55 19.52
C ILE A 323 2.85 6.74 21.04
N GLU A 324 1.73 6.65 21.74
CA GLU A 324 1.70 6.75 23.21
C GLU A 324 2.53 5.64 23.86
N GLN A 325 2.42 4.40 23.37
CA GLN A 325 3.25 3.29 23.83
C GLN A 325 4.74 3.51 23.54
N GLU A 326 5.12 4.01 22.36
CA GLU A 326 6.51 4.33 22.01
C GLU A 326 7.10 5.43 22.90
N LEU A 327 6.29 6.45 23.19
CA LEU A 327 6.67 7.56 24.05
C LEU A 327 6.79 7.12 25.51
N ALA A 328 5.84 6.32 26.01
CA ALA A 328 5.83 5.80 27.38
C ALA A 328 6.93 4.76 27.63
N ALA A 329 7.18 3.86 26.67
CA ALA A 329 8.22 2.84 26.77
C ALA A 329 9.64 3.40 26.56
N GLY A 330 9.77 4.70 26.22
CA GLY A 330 11.04 5.36 25.99
C GLY A 330 11.91 4.63 24.96
N LEU A 331 11.43 4.38 23.72
CA LEU A 331 12.15 3.73 22.59
C LEU A 331 12.87 2.39 22.86
N GLU A 332 12.87 1.85 24.07
CA GLU A 332 13.54 0.60 24.42
C GLU A 332 12.85 -0.62 23.75
N ALA A 333 11.59 -0.48 23.31
CA ALA A 333 10.68 -1.60 23.08
C ALA A 333 10.29 -1.95 21.63
N SER A 334 10.73 -1.25 20.56
CA SER A 334 10.08 -1.44 19.24
C SER A 334 11.00 -1.67 18.04
N TRP A 335 10.38 -1.98 16.88
CA TRP A 335 11.01 -2.21 15.58
C TRP A 335 12.00 -1.10 15.17
N MET A 336 11.85 0.13 15.67
CA MET A 336 12.85 1.18 15.53
C MET A 336 14.18 0.81 16.19
N LYS A 337 14.24 0.07 17.30
CA LYS A 337 15.50 -0.49 17.84
C LYS A 337 16.16 -1.45 16.85
N ARG A 338 15.39 -2.23 16.08
CA ARG A 338 15.94 -3.09 15.01
C ARG A 338 16.48 -2.28 13.84
N GLN A 339 15.85 -1.15 13.49
CA GLN A 339 16.34 -0.23 12.45
C GLN A 339 17.52 0.63 12.95
N LEU A 340 17.47 1.15 14.17
CA LEU A 340 18.52 1.94 14.84
C LEU A 340 19.77 1.10 15.14
N LYS A 341 19.59 -0.18 15.51
CA LYS A 341 20.69 -1.16 15.65
C LYS A 341 21.36 -1.45 14.30
N LYS A 342 20.62 -1.46 13.19
CA LYS A 342 21.20 -1.57 11.83
C LYS A 342 22.08 -0.36 11.48
N ILE A 343 21.83 0.82 12.06
CA ILE A 343 22.60 2.06 11.82
C ILE A 343 23.50 2.47 13.01
N GLY A 344 23.73 1.57 13.98
CA GLY A 344 24.70 1.77 15.06
C GLY A 344 24.37 2.83 16.11
N LYS A 345 23.10 3.25 16.26
CA LYS A 345 22.70 4.27 17.26
C LYS A 345 22.02 3.63 18.48
N ALA A 346 22.49 3.97 19.68
CA ALA A 346 21.88 3.53 20.93
C ALA A 346 20.64 4.39 21.29
N PRO A 347 19.55 3.80 21.79
CA PRO A 347 18.38 4.56 22.25
C PRO A 347 18.70 5.25 23.59
N THR A 348 18.39 6.54 23.67
CA THR A 348 18.42 7.32 24.92
C THR A 348 17.10 7.13 25.66
N ARG A 349 17.17 6.65 26.92
CA ARG A 349 16.03 6.57 27.84
C ARG A 349 15.52 7.97 28.15
N ILE A 350 14.21 8.18 28.09
CA ILE A 350 13.56 9.42 28.52
C ILE A 350 13.07 9.22 29.95
N GLU A 351 13.56 10.02 30.89
CA GLU A 351 12.96 10.15 32.21
C GLU A 351 12.01 11.34 32.19
N GLY A 352 10.73 11.09 32.48
CA GLY A 352 9.71 12.12 32.68
C GLY A 352 9.23 12.80 31.40
N LEU A 353 8.17 12.27 30.78
CA LEU A 353 7.22 13.15 30.08
C LEU A 353 6.58 14.02 31.18
N ASP A 354 6.99 15.27 31.28
CA ASP A 354 6.28 16.21 32.14
C ASP A 354 4.86 16.46 31.60
N GLY A 355 3.97 16.98 32.43
CA GLY A 355 2.60 17.29 31.99
C GLY A 355 2.55 18.28 30.82
N SER A 356 3.59 19.10 30.64
CA SER A 356 3.66 20.09 29.56
C SER A 356 3.80 19.44 28.18
N LEU A 357 4.66 18.41 28.06
CA LEU A 357 4.84 17.69 26.80
C LEU A 357 3.60 16.89 26.39
N GLN A 358 2.86 16.34 27.35
CA GLN A 358 1.61 15.63 27.05
C GLN A 358 0.55 16.57 26.46
N VAL A 359 0.39 17.77 27.04
CA VAL A 359 -0.50 18.81 26.48
C VAL A 359 -0.10 19.15 25.05
N LEU A 360 1.20 19.34 24.80
CA LEU A 360 1.73 19.64 23.46
C LEU A 360 1.42 18.51 22.45
N ILE A 361 1.58 17.25 22.88
CA ILE A 361 1.26 16.07 22.06
C ILE A 361 -0.22 16.04 21.71
N ASP A 362 -1.11 16.23 22.68
CA ASP A 362 -2.55 16.17 22.44
C ASP A 362 -3.03 17.33 21.55
N GLU A 363 -2.52 18.55 21.75
CA GLU A 363 -2.82 19.69 20.87
C GLU A 363 -2.34 19.45 19.43
N THR A 364 -1.10 18.98 19.28
CA THR A 364 -0.53 18.65 17.97
C THR A 364 -1.30 17.50 17.31
N TRP A 365 -1.73 16.51 18.09
CA TRP A 365 -2.55 15.40 17.62
C TRP A 365 -3.89 15.90 17.06
N GLN A 366 -4.63 16.69 17.84
CA GLN A 366 -5.91 17.27 17.41
C GLN A 366 -5.76 18.11 16.15
N LYS A 367 -4.67 18.86 16.03
CA LYS A 367 -4.38 19.65 14.82
C LYS A 367 -4.12 18.75 13.60
N ILE A 368 -3.19 17.80 13.70
CA ILE A 368 -2.65 17.08 12.54
C ILE A 368 -3.49 15.85 12.14
N PHE A 369 -3.90 15.07 13.12
CA PHE A 369 -4.54 13.76 12.93
C PHE A 369 -6.07 13.82 12.95
N VAL A 370 -6.65 14.89 13.48
CA VAL A 370 -8.10 15.12 13.44
C VAL A 370 -8.40 16.19 12.39
N LYS A 371 -8.13 17.47 12.69
CA LYS A 371 -8.56 18.59 11.83
C LYS A 371 -7.95 18.54 10.42
N GLU A 372 -6.62 18.46 10.32
CA GLU A 372 -5.96 18.43 9.01
C GLU A 372 -6.27 17.13 8.24
N TYR A 373 -6.33 15.99 8.92
CA TYR A 373 -6.61 14.70 8.29
C TYR A 373 -8.03 14.63 7.72
N HIS A 374 -9.05 15.04 8.48
CA HIS A 374 -10.44 15.04 8.02
C HIS A 374 -10.59 15.91 6.76
N ARG A 375 -9.92 17.07 6.72
CA ARG A 375 -9.88 17.91 5.53
C ARG A 375 -9.23 17.20 4.35
N VAL A 376 -8.11 16.50 4.56
CA VAL A 376 -7.44 15.72 3.49
C VAL A 376 -8.36 14.61 2.95
N ILE A 377 -9.08 13.90 3.81
CA ILE A 377 -10.03 12.86 3.39
C ILE A 377 -11.18 13.45 2.58
N ALA A 378 -11.81 14.53 3.06
CA ALA A 378 -12.89 15.20 2.35
C ALA A 378 -12.45 15.67 0.96
N GLN A 379 -11.31 16.38 0.88
CA GLN A 379 -10.75 16.86 -0.39
C GLN A 379 -10.40 15.71 -1.34
N ALA A 380 -9.91 14.58 -0.82
CA ALA A 380 -9.60 13.41 -1.64
C ALA A 380 -10.86 12.78 -2.24
N ILE A 381 -11.92 12.62 -1.45
CA ILE A 381 -13.20 12.08 -1.91
C ILE A 381 -13.85 13.01 -2.94
N ASP A 382 -13.84 14.33 -2.68
CA ASP A 382 -14.33 15.33 -3.63
C ASP A 382 -13.56 15.27 -4.96
N SER A 383 -12.23 15.11 -4.89
CA SER A 383 -11.37 15.00 -6.08
C SER A 383 -11.75 13.81 -6.96
N VAL A 384 -12.09 12.68 -6.35
CA VAL A 384 -12.58 11.49 -7.06
C VAL A 384 -13.94 11.77 -7.72
N GLY A 385 -14.86 12.41 -7.00
CA GLY A 385 -16.16 12.83 -7.54
C GLY A 385 -16.00 13.75 -8.76
N VAL A 386 -15.14 14.76 -8.66
CA VAL A 386 -14.85 15.71 -9.74
C VAL A 386 -14.27 15.02 -10.99
N LEU A 387 -13.38 14.03 -10.84
CA LEU A 387 -12.88 13.27 -12.00
C LEU A 387 -13.98 12.40 -12.63
N ARG A 388 -14.80 11.74 -11.81
CA ARG A 388 -15.94 10.94 -12.29
C ARG A 388 -16.92 11.79 -13.08
N ASP A 389 -17.29 12.96 -12.55
CA ASP A 389 -18.23 13.88 -13.18
C ASP A 389 -17.65 14.49 -14.47
N ALA A 390 -16.31 14.55 -14.58
CA ALA A 390 -15.60 14.89 -15.81
C ALA A 390 -15.47 13.73 -16.82
N GLY A 391 -16.12 12.58 -16.56
CA GLY A 391 -16.20 11.43 -17.46
C GLY A 391 -14.99 10.50 -17.45
N TYR A 392 -14.12 10.58 -16.44
CA TYR A 392 -13.00 9.63 -16.32
C TYR A 392 -13.52 8.25 -15.85
N SER A 393 -13.02 7.17 -16.46
CA SER A 393 -13.31 5.81 -16.00
C SER A 393 -12.66 5.53 -14.64
N LYS A 394 -13.18 4.55 -13.90
CA LYS A 394 -12.69 4.19 -12.56
C LYS A 394 -11.22 3.78 -12.59
N GLU A 395 -10.85 2.98 -13.56
CA GLU A 395 -9.49 2.49 -13.79
C GLU A 395 -8.55 3.69 -14.00
N ARG A 396 -8.97 4.66 -14.83
CA ARG A 396 -8.19 5.87 -15.08
C ARG A 396 -8.07 6.74 -13.83
N ILE A 397 -9.13 6.91 -13.04
CA ILE A 397 -9.08 7.64 -11.77
C ILE A 397 -8.10 6.97 -10.80
N ILE A 398 -8.25 5.66 -10.58
CA ILE A 398 -7.38 4.88 -9.68
C ILE A 398 -5.94 5.07 -10.09
N SER A 399 -5.68 4.92 -11.37
CA SER A 399 -4.32 4.91 -11.89
C SER A 399 -3.66 6.30 -11.83
N LEU A 400 -4.41 7.38 -12.10
CA LEU A 400 -3.95 8.76 -11.93
C LEU A 400 -3.60 9.09 -10.47
N LEU A 401 -4.43 8.65 -9.54
CA LEU A 401 -4.34 9.04 -8.13
C LEU A 401 -3.43 8.13 -7.29
N THR A 402 -3.14 6.91 -7.76
CA THR A 402 -2.24 5.95 -7.07
C THR A 402 -0.87 6.55 -6.79
N HIS A 403 -0.32 7.32 -7.74
CA HIS A 403 1.02 7.93 -7.68
C HIS A 403 1.06 9.31 -7.03
N GLU A 404 -0.09 9.84 -6.63
CA GLU A 404 -0.17 11.13 -5.95
C GLU A 404 -0.37 10.92 -4.44
N PRO A 405 0.37 11.66 -3.58
CA PRO A 405 0.05 11.72 -2.16
C PRO A 405 -1.40 12.16 -1.97
N LEU A 406 -2.11 11.56 -1.00
CA LEU A 406 -3.53 11.83 -0.78
C LEU A 406 -3.83 13.33 -0.62
N SER A 407 -3.01 14.02 0.18
CA SER A 407 -3.07 15.48 0.38
C SER A 407 -2.80 16.36 -0.85
N LYS A 408 -2.47 15.76 -2.01
CA LYS A 408 -2.25 16.47 -3.28
C LYS A 408 -3.29 16.15 -4.34
N TRP A 409 -4.26 15.27 -4.07
CA TRP A 409 -5.26 14.86 -5.04
C TRP A 409 -6.04 16.04 -5.62
N GLU A 410 -6.56 16.94 -4.79
CA GLU A 410 -7.26 18.16 -5.22
C GLU A 410 -6.44 18.97 -6.24
N LYS A 411 -5.17 19.21 -5.91
CA LYS A 411 -4.26 19.95 -6.78
C LYS A 411 -3.96 19.19 -8.08
N ALA A 412 -3.82 17.86 -8.01
CA ALA A 412 -3.59 17.03 -9.18
C ALA A 412 -4.80 17.06 -10.11
N VAL A 413 -6.02 16.93 -9.58
CA VAL A 413 -7.28 17.00 -10.33
C VAL A 413 -7.49 18.38 -10.95
N MET A 414 -7.27 19.46 -10.19
CA MET A 414 -7.39 20.82 -10.70
C MET A 414 -6.43 21.10 -11.86
N ARG A 415 -5.21 20.53 -11.82
CA ARG A 415 -4.26 20.61 -12.93
C ARG A 415 -4.79 19.84 -14.15
N LEU A 416 -5.24 18.59 -13.95
CA LEU A 416 -5.76 17.73 -15.02
C LEU A 416 -6.98 18.34 -15.75
N LEU A 417 -7.88 19.00 -15.01
CA LEU A 417 -9.10 19.58 -15.58
C LEU A 417 -8.95 21.02 -16.04
N GLY A 418 -8.02 21.78 -15.44
CA GLY A 418 -7.71 23.14 -15.85
C GLY A 418 -7.21 23.24 -17.30
N ASP A 419 -6.55 22.18 -17.78
CA ASP A 419 -6.09 22.08 -19.16
C ASP A 419 -7.24 21.81 -20.14
N LYS A 420 -8.28 21.06 -19.73
CA LYS A 420 -9.45 20.78 -20.57
C LYS A 420 -10.39 21.97 -20.79
N LYS A 421 -10.43 22.96 -19.89
CA LYS A 421 -11.26 24.15 -20.08
C LYS A 421 -10.68 25.16 -21.09
N LYS A 422 -9.44 24.94 -21.55
CA LYS A 422 -8.74 25.81 -22.51
C LYS A 422 -8.59 25.22 -23.91
N ALA A 423 -8.87 23.93 -24.07
CA ALA A 423 -8.98 23.25 -25.36
C ALA A 423 -10.45 23.23 -25.79
#